data_AF-A0A552UFS4-F1
#
_entry.id   AF-A0A552UFS4-F1
#
_cell.length_a   1.000
_cell.length_b   1.000
_cell.length_c   1.000
_cell.angle_alpha   90.00
_cell.angle_beta   90.00
_cell.angle_gamma   90.00
#
_symmetry.space_group_name_H-M   'P 1'
#
loop_
_entity.id
_entity.type
_entity.pdbx_description
1 polymer ?
#
loop_
_entity_poly.entity_id
_entity_poly.type
_entity_poly.pdbx_seq_one_letter_code
_entity_poly.pdbx_strand_id
1 'polypeptide(L)'
;MKKLDFAEVWRTTFADVRANVGLYGTLAAAFVLLPAMVVAVLGPGEARTVADLNGTRLFAQLVVALIGAVAQLAIIALACGTVPTPRAALARGFAALPGLAGASLLTAFAILPAVLLLSASRQGYPALQLAGLVVLLPGLYVIVRLTLAVPMLATRTFGPVTALRASWAATAGNGFRIFGFLAAIAGLLLLAMLLAGGVAAALGSVFKLVGAPQLANFVVALISAVVLSGYTVVNSVGLATLLKRLA
;
A
#
# COMPACT_ATOMS: atom_id res chain seq x y z
N MET A 1 8.29 3.37 -27.38
CA MET A 1 8.00 3.26 -25.94
C MET A 1 9.30 3.05 -25.19
N LYS A 2 9.59 3.86 -24.16
CA LYS A 2 10.84 3.73 -23.39
C LYS A 2 10.77 2.45 -22.53
N LYS A 3 11.83 1.65 -22.61
CA LYS A 3 12.02 0.43 -21.82
C LYS A 3 12.38 0.85 -20.38
N LEU A 4 11.61 0.40 -19.39
CA LEU A 4 11.86 0.75 -17.99
C LEU A 4 13.20 0.16 -17.50
N ASP A 5 14.10 0.99 -16.99
CA ASP A 5 15.32 0.56 -16.30
C ASP A 5 15.04 0.47 -14.79
N PHE A 6 15.04 -0.75 -14.26
CA PHE A 6 14.76 -1.02 -12.85
C PHE A 6 15.79 -0.35 -11.93
N ALA A 7 17.07 -0.40 -12.28
CA ALA A 7 18.14 0.16 -11.46
C ALA A 7 18.04 1.69 -11.40
N GLU A 8 17.72 2.33 -12.53
CA GLU A 8 17.51 3.77 -12.60
C GLU A 8 16.31 4.21 -11.75
N VAL A 9 15.16 3.52 -11.88
CA VAL A 9 13.95 3.84 -11.09
C VAL A 9 14.25 3.67 -9.60
N TRP A 10 14.84 2.54 -9.20
CA TRP A 10 15.20 2.27 -7.80
C TRP A 10 16.11 3.36 -7.23
N ARG A 11 17.22 3.66 -7.91
CA ARG A 11 18.17 4.69 -7.47
C ARG A 11 17.50 6.06 -7.37
N THR A 12 16.65 6.42 -8.35
CA THR A 12 15.92 7.70 -8.34
C THR A 12 14.96 7.77 -7.15
N THR A 13 14.20 6.70 -6.89
CA THR A 13 13.26 6.63 -5.77
C THR A 13 13.97 6.82 -4.43
N PHE A 14 15.05 6.08 -4.16
CA PHE A 14 15.75 6.21 -2.88
C PHE A 14 16.51 7.52 -2.74
N ALA A 15 17.04 8.08 -3.84
CA ALA A 15 17.63 9.41 -3.82
C ALA A 15 16.61 10.48 -3.42
N ASP A 16 15.41 10.42 -4.00
CA ASP A 16 14.32 11.36 -3.69
C ASP A 16 13.80 11.19 -2.25
N VAL A 17 13.58 9.95 -1.80
CA VAL A 17 13.19 9.66 -0.40
C VAL A 17 14.24 10.21 0.58
N ARG A 18 15.54 10.02 0.30
CA ARG A 18 16.61 10.50 1.19
C ARG A 18 16.70 12.03 1.21
N ALA A 19 16.56 12.67 0.06
CA ALA A 19 16.58 14.13 -0.05
C ALA A 19 15.41 14.79 0.70
N ASN A 20 14.25 14.12 0.72
CA ASN A 20 13.00 14.66 1.24
C ASN A 20 12.48 13.91 2.48
N VAL A 21 13.36 13.21 3.22
CA VAL A 21 12.97 12.34 4.35
C VAL A 21 12.22 13.11 5.44
N GLY A 22 12.61 14.36 5.72
CA GLY A 22 11.92 15.20 6.70
C GLY A 22 10.48 15.50 6.29
N LEU A 23 10.26 15.79 5.01
CA LEU A 23 8.95 16.12 4.46
C LEU A 23 8.05 14.87 4.38
N TYR A 24 8.50 13.82 3.70
CA TYR A 24 7.71 12.59 3.53
C TYR A 24 7.53 11.85 4.85
N GLY A 25 8.57 11.81 5.68
CA GLY A 25 8.53 11.20 7.00
C GLY A 25 7.53 11.88 7.92
N THR A 26 7.42 13.22 7.90
CA THR A 26 6.42 13.93 8.71
C THR A 26 4.98 13.58 8.27
N LEU A 27 4.71 13.55 6.97
CA LEU A 27 3.40 13.15 6.46
C LEU A 27 3.07 11.70 6.81
N ALA A 28 4.01 10.79 6.61
CA ALA A 28 3.82 9.38 6.90
C ALA A 28 3.72 9.12 8.42
N ALA A 29 4.43 9.89 9.26
CA ALA A 29 4.29 9.81 10.70
C ALA A 29 2.89 10.25 11.14
N ALA A 30 2.43 11.43 10.68
CA ALA A 30 1.16 12.01 11.08
C ALA A 30 -0.06 11.21 10.58
N PHE A 31 -0.02 10.72 9.33
CA PHE A 31 -1.19 10.13 8.66
C PHE A 31 -1.13 8.62 8.45
N VAL A 32 0.01 7.96 8.72
CA VAL A 32 0.13 6.50 8.63
C VAL A 32 0.51 5.91 9.98
N LEU A 33 1.62 6.37 10.57
CA LEU A 33 2.13 5.83 11.84
C LEU A 33 1.17 6.08 13.00
N LEU A 34 0.76 7.33 13.24
CA LEU A 34 -0.11 7.66 14.37
C LEU A 34 -1.47 6.95 14.31
N PRO A 35 -2.22 6.96 13.19
CA PRO A 35 -3.49 6.24 13.10
C PRO A 35 -3.32 4.72 13.26
N ALA A 36 -2.26 4.15 12.66
CA ALA A 36 -1.95 2.72 12.84
C ALA A 36 -1.66 2.39 14.30
N MET A 37 -0.94 3.26 15.02
CA MET A 37 -0.66 3.11 16.44
C MET A 37 -1.92 3.19 17.31
N VAL A 38 -2.78 4.17 17.04
CA VAL A 38 -4.06 4.31 17.74
C VAL A 38 -4.88 3.05 17.61
N VAL A 39 -5.00 2.48 16.40
CA VAL A 39 -5.74 1.24 16.19
C VAL A 39 -5.02 0.02 16.79
N ALA A 40 -3.70 -0.03 16.75
CA ALA A 40 -2.96 -1.15 17.33
C ALA A 40 -3.06 -1.20 18.87
N VAL A 41 -3.15 -0.04 19.53
CA VAL A 41 -3.19 0.07 21.00
C VAL A 41 -4.61 0.12 21.55
N LEU A 42 -5.51 0.86 20.88
CA LEU A 42 -6.87 1.14 21.35
C LEU A 42 -7.95 0.47 20.50
N GLY A 43 -7.59 0.00 19.31
CA GLY A 43 -8.53 -0.60 18.38
C GLY A 43 -8.89 -2.03 18.79
N PRO A 44 -9.92 -2.60 18.13
CA PRO A 44 -10.22 -4.02 18.30
C PRO A 44 -9.00 -4.83 17.87
N GLY A 45 -8.58 -5.80 18.69
CA GLY A 45 -7.38 -6.62 18.43
C GLY A 45 -7.40 -7.33 17.08
N GLU A 46 -6.35 -8.06 16.71
CA GLU A 46 -6.28 -8.69 15.39
C GLU A 46 -7.42 -9.69 15.13
N ALA A 47 -7.96 -9.68 13.91
CA ALA A 47 -8.90 -10.70 13.47
C ALA A 47 -8.15 -12.00 13.20
N ARG A 48 -8.54 -13.08 13.87
CA ARG A 48 -7.99 -14.42 13.66
C ARG A 48 -8.84 -15.23 12.69
N THR A 49 -10.11 -14.88 12.58
CA THR A 49 -11.07 -15.53 11.70
C THR A 49 -11.96 -14.51 10.98
N VAL A 50 -12.61 -14.96 9.89
CA VAL A 50 -13.63 -14.17 9.18
C VAL A 50 -14.83 -13.88 10.10
N ALA A 51 -15.12 -14.78 11.05
CA ALA A 51 -16.18 -14.59 12.04
C ALA A 51 -15.86 -13.44 13.03
N ASP A 52 -14.59 -13.09 13.19
CA ASP A 52 -14.19 -11.97 14.05
C ASP A 52 -14.40 -10.61 13.35
N LEU A 53 -14.78 -10.58 12.07
CA LEU A 53 -15.06 -9.34 11.35
C LEU A 53 -16.43 -8.81 11.79
N ASN A 54 -16.41 -7.77 12.63
CA ASN A 54 -17.61 -7.02 12.98
C ASN A 54 -17.59 -5.61 12.37
N GLY A 55 -18.74 -4.95 12.36
CA GLY A 55 -18.89 -3.61 11.76
C GLY A 55 -17.94 -2.58 12.35
N THR A 56 -17.71 -2.61 13.66
CA THR A 56 -16.79 -1.68 14.34
C THR A 56 -15.34 -1.85 13.88
N ARG A 57 -14.87 -3.09 13.74
CA ARG A 57 -13.52 -3.39 13.25
C ARG A 57 -13.35 -2.99 11.80
N LEU A 58 -14.32 -3.32 10.94
CA LEU A 58 -14.30 -2.94 9.53
C LEU A 58 -14.30 -1.42 9.38
N PHE A 59 -15.10 -0.72 10.18
CA PHE A 59 -15.12 0.74 10.19
C PHE A 59 -13.78 1.34 10.63
N ALA A 60 -13.19 0.84 11.72
CA ALA A 60 -11.88 1.31 12.19
C ALA A 60 -10.78 1.11 11.14
N GLN A 61 -10.76 -0.07 10.49
CA GLN A 61 -9.82 -0.37 9.40
C GLN A 61 -10.05 0.52 8.18
N LEU A 62 -11.31 0.78 7.82
CA LEU A 62 -11.67 1.68 6.73
C LEU A 62 -11.16 3.10 7.01
N VAL A 63 -11.36 3.62 8.23
CA VAL A 63 -10.87 4.95 8.61
C VAL A 63 -9.35 5.03 8.49
N VAL A 64 -8.60 4.06 9.03
CA VAL A 64 -7.13 4.04 8.91
C VAL A 64 -6.70 3.93 7.44
N ALA A 65 -7.36 3.10 6.66
CA ALA A 65 -7.07 2.94 5.23
C ALA A 65 -7.30 4.25 4.46
N LEU A 66 -8.37 4.98 4.74
CA LEU A 66 -8.67 6.26 4.11
C LEU A 66 -7.64 7.33 4.48
N ILE A 67 -7.26 7.43 5.76
CA ILE A 67 -6.24 8.38 6.21
C ILE A 67 -4.88 8.05 5.57
N GLY A 68 -4.50 6.77 5.56
CA GLY A 68 -3.29 6.30 4.91
C GLY A 68 -3.29 6.54 3.39
N ALA A 69 -4.43 6.38 2.73
CA ALA A 69 -4.59 6.67 1.31
C ALA A 69 -4.39 8.16 1.00
N VAL A 70 -4.89 9.07 1.85
CA VAL A 70 -4.60 10.51 1.70
C VAL A 70 -3.10 10.78 1.81
N ALA A 71 -2.42 10.16 2.78
CA ALA A 71 -0.97 10.29 2.93
C ALA A 71 -0.23 9.80 1.67
N GLN A 72 -0.62 8.63 1.16
CA GLN A 72 -0.03 8.03 -0.03
C GLN A 72 -0.15 8.98 -1.23
N LEU A 73 -1.36 9.49 -1.50
CA LEU A 73 -1.65 10.41 -2.60
C LEU A 73 -0.92 11.75 -2.44
N ALA A 74 -0.85 12.30 -1.22
CA ALA A 74 -0.15 13.54 -0.94
C ALA A 74 1.37 13.41 -1.20
N ILE A 75 1.99 12.33 -0.71
CA ILE A 75 3.41 12.05 -0.96
C ILE A 75 3.66 11.89 -2.46
N ILE A 76 2.79 11.19 -3.18
CA ILE A 76 2.90 11.06 -4.63
C ILE A 76 2.82 12.44 -5.32
N ALA A 77 1.85 13.29 -4.95
CA ALA A 77 1.69 14.60 -5.57
C ALA A 77 2.91 15.51 -5.34
N LEU A 78 3.53 15.43 -4.16
CA LEU A 78 4.77 16.13 -3.83
C LEU A 78 5.96 15.55 -4.61
N ALA A 79 6.12 14.23 -4.62
CA ALA A 79 7.18 13.56 -5.37
C ALA A 79 7.06 13.83 -6.87
N CYS A 80 5.85 13.93 -7.40
CA CYS A 80 5.61 14.36 -8.79
C CYS A 80 5.89 15.85 -9.04
N GLY A 81 6.02 16.68 -8.00
CA GLY A 81 6.20 18.13 -8.12
C GLY A 81 4.95 18.87 -8.58
N THR A 82 3.78 18.23 -8.53
CA THR A 82 2.51 18.84 -9.02
C THR A 82 1.92 19.84 -8.05
N VAL A 83 2.40 19.88 -6.82
CA VAL A 83 1.95 20.79 -5.76
C VAL A 83 3.17 21.28 -4.97
N PRO A 84 3.20 22.57 -4.59
CA PRO A 84 4.39 23.16 -3.96
C PRO A 84 4.44 22.97 -2.44
N THR A 85 3.32 22.65 -1.77
CA THR A 85 3.24 22.62 -0.31
C THR A 85 2.57 21.34 0.23
N PRO A 86 2.90 20.92 1.46
CA PRO A 86 2.28 19.74 2.09
C PRO A 86 0.77 19.91 2.27
N ARG A 87 0.32 21.13 2.59
CA ARG A 87 -1.10 21.46 2.70
C ARG A 87 -1.83 21.26 1.37
N ALA A 88 -1.28 21.76 0.28
CA ALA A 88 -1.85 21.56 -1.05
C ALA A 88 -1.86 20.08 -1.43
N ALA A 89 -0.82 19.33 -1.07
CA ALA A 89 -0.74 17.90 -1.29
C ALA A 89 -1.80 17.10 -0.53
N LEU A 90 -2.06 17.43 0.74
CA LEU A 90 -3.13 16.81 1.52
C LEU A 90 -4.50 17.13 0.94
N ALA A 91 -4.78 18.41 0.63
CA ALA A 91 -6.03 18.81 -0.01
C ALA A 91 -6.26 18.07 -1.33
N ARG A 92 -5.19 17.89 -2.11
CA ARG A 92 -5.20 17.11 -3.35
C ARG A 92 -5.48 15.63 -3.09
N GLY A 93 -4.84 15.04 -2.08
CA GLY A 93 -5.07 13.65 -1.66
C GLY A 93 -6.52 13.41 -1.25
N PHE A 94 -7.09 14.29 -0.43
CA PHE A 94 -8.51 14.24 -0.07
C PHE A 94 -9.43 14.35 -1.29
N ALA A 95 -9.17 15.29 -2.19
CA ALA A 95 -9.97 15.46 -3.40
C ALA A 95 -9.90 14.25 -4.35
N ALA A 96 -8.81 13.48 -4.31
CA ALA A 96 -8.61 12.28 -5.12
C ALA A 96 -9.21 11.00 -4.50
N LEU A 97 -9.68 11.03 -3.24
CA LEU A 97 -10.24 9.86 -2.56
C LEU A 97 -11.43 9.22 -3.30
N PRO A 98 -12.44 9.97 -3.80
CA PRO A 98 -13.56 9.34 -4.51
C PRO A 98 -13.11 8.62 -5.79
N GLY A 99 -12.16 9.23 -6.51
CA GLY A 99 -11.55 8.63 -7.69
C GLY A 99 -10.74 7.37 -7.35
N LEU A 100 -9.98 7.39 -6.24
CA LEU A 100 -9.23 6.24 -5.76
C LEU A 100 -10.15 5.10 -5.32
N ALA A 101 -11.21 5.41 -4.57
CA ALA A 101 -12.20 4.43 -4.13
C ALA A 101 -12.87 3.76 -5.33
N GLY A 102 -13.35 4.55 -6.30
CA GLY A 102 -13.94 4.03 -7.54
C GLY A 102 -12.95 3.18 -8.35
N ALA A 103 -11.71 3.64 -8.50
CA ALA A 103 -10.67 2.90 -9.23
C ALA A 103 -10.29 1.59 -8.51
N SER A 104 -10.23 1.60 -7.18
CA SER A 104 -9.92 0.42 -6.36
C SER A 104 -11.03 -0.62 -6.43
N LEU A 105 -12.30 -0.20 -6.36
CA LEU A 105 -13.45 -1.09 -6.53
C LEU A 105 -13.46 -1.74 -7.92
N LEU A 106 -13.26 -0.95 -8.98
CA LEU A 106 -13.17 -1.47 -10.35
C LEU A 106 -11.98 -2.44 -10.53
N THR A 107 -10.85 -2.15 -9.88
CA THR A 107 -9.67 -3.02 -9.92
C THR A 107 -9.89 -4.32 -9.15
N ALA A 108 -10.65 -4.28 -8.04
CA ALA A 108 -10.96 -5.47 -7.25
C ALA A 108 -11.74 -6.53 -8.04
N PHE A 109 -12.57 -6.12 -9.00
CA PHE A 109 -13.26 -7.06 -9.91
C PHE A 109 -12.30 -7.91 -10.75
N ALA A 110 -11.05 -7.48 -10.97
CA ALA A 110 -10.07 -8.25 -11.72
C ALA A 110 -9.62 -9.53 -10.99
N ILE A 111 -9.68 -9.56 -9.66
CA ILE A 111 -9.30 -10.72 -8.83
C ILE A 111 -10.49 -11.41 -8.17
N LEU A 112 -11.68 -10.80 -8.22
CA LEU A 112 -12.89 -11.34 -7.60
C LEU A 112 -13.18 -12.79 -8.02
N PRO A 113 -13.10 -13.18 -9.31
CA PRO A 113 -13.33 -14.58 -9.70
C PRO A 113 -12.35 -15.55 -9.04
N ALA A 114 -11.07 -15.19 -8.94
CA ALA A 114 -10.06 -16.01 -8.28
C ALA A 114 -10.37 -16.16 -6.78
N VAL A 115 -10.74 -15.08 -6.11
CA VAL A 115 -11.12 -15.10 -4.68
C VAL A 115 -12.34 -15.98 -4.44
N LEU A 116 -13.36 -15.92 -5.30
CA LEU A 116 -14.56 -16.76 -5.19
C LEU A 116 -14.22 -18.25 -5.38
N LEU A 117 -13.42 -18.60 -6.38
CA LEU A 117 -12.98 -19.98 -6.62
C LEU A 117 -12.14 -20.54 -5.45
N LEU A 118 -11.19 -19.75 -4.92
CA LEU A 118 -10.36 -20.13 -3.78
C LEU A 118 -11.16 -20.23 -2.47
N SER A 119 -12.25 -19.47 -2.34
CA SER A 119 -13.14 -19.56 -1.19
C SER A 119 -14.05 -20.78 -1.28
N ALA A 120 -14.56 -21.09 -2.48
CA ALA A 120 -15.37 -22.27 -2.74
C ALA A 120 -14.57 -23.58 -2.56
N SER A 121 -13.28 -23.59 -2.89
CA SER A 121 -12.45 -24.80 -2.74
C SER A 121 -12.36 -25.28 -1.29
N ARG A 122 -12.45 -24.36 -0.32
CA ARG A 122 -12.46 -24.67 1.12
C ARG A 122 -13.75 -25.37 1.58
N GLN A 123 -14.78 -25.39 0.75
CA GLN A 123 -16.08 -26.01 1.04
C GLN A 123 -16.19 -27.45 0.50
N GLY A 124 -15.07 -28.09 0.15
CA GLY A 124 -15.02 -29.49 -0.29
C GLY A 124 -14.81 -29.70 -1.79
N TYR A 125 -14.42 -28.65 -2.53
CA TYR A 125 -14.16 -28.70 -3.97
C TYR A 125 -12.68 -28.45 -4.30
N PRO A 126 -11.76 -29.38 -4.01
CA PRO A 126 -10.32 -29.15 -4.14
C PRO A 126 -9.88 -28.81 -5.58
N ALA A 127 -10.59 -29.30 -6.60
CA ALA A 127 -10.33 -28.96 -8.01
C ALA A 127 -10.45 -27.44 -8.28
N LEU A 128 -11.29 -26.71 -7.53
CA LEU A 128 -11.45 -25.27 -7.66
C LEU A 128 -10.24 -24.49 -7.14
N GLN A 129 -9.37 -25.10 -6.32
CA GLN A 129 -8.14 -24.46 -5.85
C GLN A 129 -7.19 -24.17 -7.02
N LEU A 130 -6.97 -25.17 -7.88
CA LEU A 130 -6.15 -25.02 -9.09
C LEU A 130 -6.77 -23.99 -10.04
N ALA A 131 -8.08 -24.06 -10.26
CA ALA A 131 -8.79 -23.08 -11.09
C ALA A 131 -8.63 -21.65 -10.54
N GLY A 132 -8.77 -21.46 -9.23
CA GLY A 132 -8.59 -20.17 -8.57
C GLY A 132 -7.17 -19.62 -8.72
N LEU A 133 -6.14 -20.47 -8.58
CA LEU A 133 -4.74 -20.09 -8.78
C LEU A 133 -4.45 -19.71 -10.24
N VAL A 134 -5.00 -20.44 -11.21
CA VAL A 134 -4.83 -20.15 -12.64
C VAL A 134 -5.48 -18.80 -12.99
N VAL A 135 -6.67 -18.52 -12.48
CA VAL A 135 -7.40 -17.26 -12.71
C VAL A 135 -6.76 -16.08 -11.94
N LEU A 136 -6.04 -16.34 -10.85
CA LEU A 136 -5.36 -15.30 -10.08
C LEU A 136 -4.24 -14.62 -10.89
N LEU A 137 -3.49 -15.38 -11.70
CA LEU A 137 -2.36 -14.87 -12.48
C LEU A 137 -2.74 -13.72 -13.45
N PRO A 138 -3.76 -13.86 -14.32
CA PRO A 138 -4.19 -12.74 -15.16
C PRO A 138 -4.78 -11.59 -14.34
N GLY A 139 -5.45 -11.87 -13.21
CA GLY A 139 -5.93 -10.83 -12.29
C GLY A 139 -4.79 -9.98 -11.72
N LEU A 140 -3.71 -10.61 -11.26
CA LEU A 140 -2.51 -9.93 -10.80
C LEU A 140 -1.84 -9.10 -11.91
N TYR A 141 -1.76 -9.64 -13.13
CA TYR A 141 -1.24 -8.89 -14.27
C TYR A 141 -2.07 -7.63 -14.55
N VAL A 142 -3.40 -7.71 -14.46
CA VAL A 142 -4.28 -6.55 -14.60
C VAL A 142 -4.02 -5.53 -13.48
N ILE A 143 -3.94 -5.96 -12.22
CA ILE A 143 -3.64 -5.07 -11.09
C ILE A 143 -2.32 -4.32 -11.32
N VAL A 144 -1.26 -5.03 -11.73
CA VAL A 144 0.05 -4.43 -12.02
C VAL A 144 -0.08 -3.32 -13.05
N ARG A 145 -0.80 -3.58 -14.14
CA ARG A 145 -1.01 -2.60 -15.20
C ARG A 145 -1.85 -1.41 -14.78
N LEU A 146 -2.68 -1.57 -13.76
CA LEU A 146 -3.55 -0.52 -13.23
C LEU A 146 -2.89 0.29 -12.10
N THR A 147 -1.73 -0.14 -11.57
CA THR A 147 -1.04 0.54 -10.45
C THR A 147 -0.75 2.03 -10.68
N LEU A 148 -0.50 2.46 -11.92
CA LEU A 148 -0.28 3.88 -12.23
C LEU A 148 -1.54 4.75 -12.13
N ALA A 149 -2.73 4.16 -11.92
CA ALA A 149 -3.95 4.93 -11.71
C ALA A 149 -3.87 5.75 -10.42
N VAL A 150 -3.22 5.21 -9.37
CA VAL A 150 -3.03 5.91 -8.09
C VAL A 150 -2.23 7.21 -8.29
N PRO A 151 -1.02 7.20 -8.89
CA PRO A 151 -0.28 8.43 -9.12
C PRO A 151 -0.91 9.35 -10.17
N MET A 152 -1.68 8.82 -11.14
CA MET A 152 -2.46 9.64 -12.06
C MET A 152 -3.56 10.43 -11.34
N LEU A 153 -4.27 9.80 -10.40
CA LEU A 153 -5.29 10.47 -9.57
C LEU A 153 -4.68 11.51 -8.63
N ALA A 154 -3.50 11.22 -8.08
CA ALA A 154 -2.76 12.18 -7.24
C ALA A 154 -2.35 13.43 -8.03
N THR A 155 -1.89 13.26 -9.28
CA THR A 155 -1.34 14.36 -10.10
C THR A 155 -2.40 15.12 -10.89
N ARG A 156 -3.49 14.49 -11.32
CA ARG A 156 -4.51 15.09 -12.21
C ARG A 156 -5.94 14.75 -11.77
N THR A 157 -6.90 15.62 -12.04
CA THR A 157 -8.32 15.37 -11.74
C THR A 157 -8.90 14.47 -12.82
N PHE A 158 -8.81 13.16 -12.60
CA PHE A 158 -9.46 12.16 -13.44
C PHE A 158 -10.65 11.52 -12.74
N GLY A 159 -11.66 11.14 -13.51
CA GLY A 159 -12.61 10.13 -13.08
C GLY A 159 -11.93 8.75 -12.95
N PRO A 160 -12.49 7.83 -12.14
CA PRO A 160 -11.87 6.53 -11.86
C PRO A 160 -11.60 5.71 -13.12
N VAL A 161 -12.57 5.62 -14.04
CA VAL A 161 -12.43 4.89 -15.31
C VAL A 161 -11.35 5.49 -16.20
N THR A 162 -11.29 6.82 -16.28
CA THR A 162 -10.29 7.52 -17.08
C THR A 162 -8.88 7.29 -16.56
N ALA A 163 -8.69 7.31 -15.23
CA ALA A 163 -7.41 6.99 -14.61
C ALA A 163 -6.97 5.55 -14.91
N LEU A 164 -7.88 4.58 -14.83
CA LEU A 164 -7.59 3.17 -15.14
C LEU A 164 -7.22 2.97 -16.62
N ARG A 165 -7.95 3.60 -17.55
CA ARG A 165 -7.64 3.53 -18.99
C ARG A 165 -6.29 4.16 -19.30
N ALA A 166 -5.99 5.32 -18.72
CA ALA A 166 -4.70 5.99 -18.89
C ALA A 166 -3.56 5.14 -18.31
N SER A 167 -3.77 4.55 -17.13
CA SER A 167 -2.82 3.63 -16.50
C SER A 167 -2.53 2.42 -17.39
N TRP A 168 -3.58 1.81 -17.96
CA TRP A 168 -3.43 0.71 -18.91
C TRP A 168 -2.60 1.12 -20.12
N ALA A 169 -2.90 2.26 -20.75
CA ALA A 169 -2.14 2.74 -21.90
C ALA A 169 -0.65 3.02 -21.54
N ALA A 170 -0.39 3.69 -20.42
CA ALA A 170 0.96 4.03 -19.98
C ALA A 170 1.83 2.80 -19.62
N THR A 171 1.21 1.73 -19.12
CA THR A 171 1.93 0.49 -18.76
C THR A 171 2.14 -0.48 -19.92
N ALA A 172 1.71 -0.13 -21.14
CA ALA A 172 1.86 -0.97 -22.31
C ALA A 172 3.35 -1.28 -22.60
N GLY A 173 3.66 -2.57 -22.79
CA GLY A 173 5.01 -3.05 -23.05
C GLY A 173 5.96 -3.08 -21.83
N ASN A 174 5.54 -2.59 -20.65
CA ASN A 174 6.36 -2.57 -19.43
C ASN A 174 5.76 -3.37 -18.26
N GLY A 175 4.62 -4.05 -18.44
CA GLY A 175 3.89 -4.76 -17.37
C GLY A 175 4.76 -5.66 -16.48
N PHE A 176 5.58 -6.55 -17.06
CA PHE A 176 6.46 -7.42 -16.29
C PHE A 176 7.57 -6.69 -15.52
N ARG A 177 8.05 -5.54 -16.05
CA ARG A 177 9.07 -4.73 -15.39
C ARG A 177 8.49 -3.96 -14.21
N ILE A 178 7.27 -3.46 -14.37
CA ILE A 178 6.51 -2.85 -13.28
C ILE A 178 6.21 -3.90 -12.21
N PHE A 179 5.80 -5.11 -12.60
CA PHE A 179 5.61 -6.22 -11.67
C PHE A 179 6.90 -6.51 -10.88
N GLY A 180 8.04 -6.69 -11.56
CA GLY A 180 9.32 -6.92 -10.90
C GLY A 180 9.70 -5.79 -9.93
N PHE A 181 9.41 -4.54 -10.30
CA PHE A 181 9.64 -3.40 -9.42
C PHE A 181 8.77 -3.41 -8.17
N LEU A 182 7.47 -3.61 -8.33
CA LEU A 182 6.52 -3.69 -7.22
C LEU A 182 6.80 -4.91 -6.34
N ALA A 183 7.18 -6.04 -6.94
CA ALA A 183 7.60 -7.24 -6.22
C ALA A 183 8.87 -7.00 -5.39
N ALA A 184 9.83 -6.21 -5.89
CA ALA A 184 11.01 -5.84 -5.14
C ALA A 184 10.68 -4.94 -3.93
N ILE A 185 9.80 -3.94 -4.10
CA ILE A 185 9.35 -3.09 -2.98
C ILE A 185 8.55 -3.93 -1.97
N ALA A 186 7.65 -4.79 -2.42
CA ALA A 186 6.89 -5.68 -1.56
C ALA A 186 7.81 -6.67 -0.83
N GLY A 187 8.82 -7.22 -1.51
CA GLY A 187 9.84 -8.08 -0.91
C GLY A 187 10.65 -7.36 0.16
N LEU A 188 11.02 -6.10 -0.07
CA LEU A 188 11.66 -5.26 0.95
C LEU A 188 10.76 -5.06 2.17
N LEU A 189 9.46 -4.82 1.97
CA LEU A 189 8.50 -4.74 3.08
C LEU A 189 8.41 -6.05 3.86
N LEU A 190 8.31 -7.19 3.16
CA LEU A 190 8.23 -8.51 3.79
C LEU A 190 9.48 -8.79 4.63
N LEU A 191 10.67 -8.49 4.09
CA LEU A 191 11.92 -8.61 4.83
C LEU A 191 11.95 -7.67 6.04
N ALA A 192 11.56 -6.41 5.87
CA ALA A 192 11.51 -5.44 6.96
C ALA A 192 10.54 -5.87 8.07
N MET A 193 9.36 -6.39 7.71
CA MET A 193 8.38 -6.96 8.63
C MET A 193 8.91 -8.19 9.37
N LEU A 194 9.63 -9.08 8.69
CA LEU A 194 10.24 -10.25 9.31
C LEU A 194 11.30 -9.85 10.36
N LEU A 195 12.19 -8.93 10.00
CA LEU A 195 13.23 -8.41 10.90
C LEU A 195 12.61 -7.65 12.07
N ALA A 196 11.63 -6.78 11.79
CA ALA A 196 10.85 -6.07 12.79
C ALA A 196 10.15 -7.01 13.75
N GLY A 197 9.52 -8.07 13.24
CA GLY A 197 8.87 -9.10 14.04
C GLY A 197 9.84 -9.81 14.98
N GLY A 198 11.06 -10.12 14.51
CA GLY A 198 12.13 -10.68 15.34
C GLY A 198 12.55 -9.74 16.48
N VAL A 199 12.80 -8.47 16.17
CA VAL A 199 13.15 -7.44 17.16
C VAL A 199 12.01 -7.23 18.16
N ALA A 200 10.78 -7.14 17.67
CA ALA A 200 9.59 -6.94 18.47
C ALA A 200 9.32 -8.13 19.41
N ALA A 201 9.55 -9.36 18.94
CA ALA A 201 9.44 -10.56 19.76
C ALA A 201 10.51 -10.59 20.86
N ALA A 202 11.76 -10.25 20.53
CA ALA A 202 12.86 -10.20 21.49
C ALA A 202 12.59 -9.16 22.60
N LEU A 203 12.29 -7.92 22.22
CA LEU A 203 11.95 -6.85 23.16
C LEU A 203 10.68 -7.17 23.95
N GLY A 204 9.65 -7.69 23.28
CA GLY A 204 8.41 -8.08 23.92
C GLY A 204 8.60 -9.17 24.98
N SER A 205 9.56 -10.07 24.78
CA SER A 205 9.91 -11.10 25.76
C SER A 205 10.60 -10.50 26.98
N VAL A 206 11.52 -9.55 26.79
CA VAL A 206 12.16 -8.81 27.89
C VAL A 206 11.13 -8.06 28.73
N PHE A 207 10.22 -7.30 28.11
CA PHE A 207 9.19 -6.56 28.83
C PHE A 207 8.20 -7.47 29.57
N LYS A 208 7.88 -8.65 29.02
CA LYS A 208 7.07 -9.65 29.73
C LYS A 208 7.78 -10.20 30.96
N LEU A 209 9.09 -10.44 30.89
CA LEU A 209 9.89 -10.92 32.03
C LEU A 209 9.97 -9.90 33.18
N VAL A 210 9.97 -8.60 32.85
CA VAL A 210 9.98 -7.50 33.83
C VAL A 210 8.55 -7.15 34.32
N GLY A 211 7.54 -7.93 33.94
CA GLY A 211 6.16 -7.74 34.39
C GLY A 211 5.41 -6.58 33.72
N ALA A 212 5.86 -6.13 32.54
CA ALA A 212 5.28 -5.02 31.80
C ALA A 212 4.71 -5.43 30.41
N PRO A 213 3.71 -6.33 30.35
CA PRO A 213 3.17 -6.85 29.08
C PRO A 213 2.50 -5.77 28.21
N GLN A 214 2.00 -4.68 28.79
CA GLN A 214 1.42 -3.56 28.03
C GLN A 214 2.49 -2.80 27.23
N LEU A 215 3.68 -2.61 27.81
CA LEU A 215 4.82 -2.01 27.11
C LEU A 215 5.31 -2.91 25.97
N ALA A 216 5.29 -4.24 26.16
CA ALA A 216 5.62 -5.19 25.10
C ALA A 216 4.72 -5.00 23.87
N ASN A 217 3.41 -4.94 24.07
CA ASN A 217 2.44 -4.76 22.98
C ASN A 217 2.59 -3.40 22.30
N PHE A 218 2.82 -2.34 23.07
CA PHE A 218 3.06 -1.01 22.53
C PHE A 218 4.31 -0.94 21.64
N VAL A 219 5.43 -1.54 22.08
CA VAL A 219 6.67 -1.56 21.31
C VAL A 219 6.50 -2.35 20.00
N VAL A 220 5.83 -3.51 20.06
CA VAL A 220 5.52 -4.30 18.86
C VAL A 220 4.69 -3.49 17.86
N ALA A 221 3.62 -2.83 18.34
CA ALA A 221 2.79 -1.97 17.53
C ALA A 221 3.59 -0.82 16.90
N LEU A 222 4.46 -0.18 17.68
CA LEU A 222 5.29 0.95 17.23
C LEU A 222 6.23 0.54 16.11
N ILE A 223 6.94 -0.57 16.28
CA ILE A 223 7.86 -1.07 15.25
C ILE A 223 7.10 -1.36 13.96
N SER A 224 5.96 -2.07 14.05
CA SER A 224 5.13 -2.39 12.88
C SER A 224 4.62 -1.13 12.17
N ALA A 225 4.15 -0.13 12.93
CA ALA A 225 3.67 1.14 12.38
C ALA A 225 4.78 1.95 11.72
N VAL A 226 6.00 1.96 12.27
CA VAL A 226 7.18 2.60 11.67
C VAL A 226 7.53 1.96 10.33
N VAL A 227 7.57 0.63 10.26
CA VAL A 227 7.89 -0.07 9.02
C VAL A 227 6.81 0.17 7.95
N LEU A 228 5.53 0.11 8.33
CA LEU A 228 4.42 0.41 7.42
C LEU A 228 4.48 1.85 6.90
N SER A 229 4.82 2.81 7.76
CA SER A 229 5.00 4.22 7.40
C SER A 229 6.15 4.39 6.41
N GLY A 230 7.31 3.78 6.67
CA GLY A 230 8.47 3.79 5.77
C GLY A 230 8.16 3.15 4.40
N TYR A 231 7.48 2.00 4.40
CA TYR A 231 7.00 1.37 3.17
C TYR A 231 6.08 2.29 2.37
N THR A 232 5.16 2.99 3.04
CA THR A 232 4.22 3.90 2.38
C THR A 232 4.96 5.01 1.66
N VAL A 233 5.98 5.60 2.28
CA VAL A 233 6.85 6.61 1.65
C VAL A 233 7.56 6.04 0.42
N VAL A 234 8.27 4.93 0.56
CA VAL A 234 9.05 4.33 -0.53
C VAL A 234 8.14 3.91 -1.69
N ASN A 235 7.00 3.29 -1.39
CA ASN A 235 6.03 2.89 -2.39
C ASN A 235 5.42 4.09 -3.11
N SER A 236 5.02 5.15 -2.38
CA SER A 236 4.51 6.39 -2.98
C SER A 236 5.51 7.05 -3.92
N VAL A 237 6.75 7.25 -3.48
CA VAL A 237 7.79 7.88 -4.31
C VAL A 237 8.17 6.96 -5.48
N GLY A 238 8.16 5.64 -5.27
CA GLY A 238 8.34 4.64 -6.32
C GLY A 238 7.29 4.76 -7.42
N LEU A 239 6.01 4.81 -7.06
CA LEU A 239 4.90 5.00 -8.00
C LEU A 239 4.98 6.36 -8.72
N ALA A 240 5.36 7.42 -8.02
CA ALA A 240 5.60 8.73 -8.63
C ALA A 240 6.73 8.69 -9.66
N THR A 241 7.83 7.99 -9.33
CA THR A 241 8.98 7.79 -10.22
C THR A 241 8.57 7.00 -11.45
N LEU A 242 7.82 5.91 -11.28
CA LEU A 242 7.30 5.12 -12.40
C LEU A 242 6.42 5.97 -13.32
N LEU A 243 5.52 6.79 -12.75
CA LEU A 243 4.66 7.67 -13.54
C LEU A 243 5.51 8.64 -14.39
N LYS A 244 6.49 9.33 -13.79
CA LYS A 244 7.37 10.27 -14.51
C LYS A 244 8.19 9.63 -15.64
N ARG A 245 8.41 8.32 -15.59
CA ARG A 245 9.23 7.59 -16.59
C ARG A 245 8.40 6.98 -17.71
N LEU A 246 7.11 6.75 -17.47
CA LEU A 246 6.20 6.04 -18.37
C LEU A 246 5.13 6.93 -19.02
N ALA A 247 4.80 8.08 -18.40
CA ALA A 247 3.89 9.10 -18.94
C ALA A 247 4.68 10.31 -19.45
#